data_AF-A0A225SZW6-F1
#
_entry.id   AF-A0A225SZW6-F1
#
_cell.length_a   1.000
_cell.length_b   1.000
_cell.length_c   1.000
_cell.angle_alpha   90.00
_cell.angle_beta   90.00
_cell.angle_gamma   90.00
#
_symmetry.space_group_name_H-M   'P 1'
#
loop_
_entity.id
_entity.type
_entity.pdbx_description
1 polymer ?
#
loop_
_entity_poly.entity_id
_entity_poly.type
_entity_poly.pdbx_seq_one_letter_code
_entity_poly.pdbx_strand_id
1 'polypeptide(L)'
;MGQVMFIVWRESVEALLVVGILYAWLKNGDVGARRGIPYLWGGVVAGVVLAGALGAALLGFSELLSGDAQTYFQIAIVLIAAVLIVQMVFWMRKHGRTLKKEMESSMQSSYESGNWWGVFVLVMLAIAREGSETAVFLYGIGLGQQDASTASLVLAGAIGFGLAFLTFYLLQLGGKIFSWRRFFQVTEVILLLLAAGLLVTGVEKLFDVLLESSDMLASANWTMTLTGQLWDTSALLDDSTTLGSLVSTLTGYRARPALLSVIVYALYWVVVCSALYRKPQPQLKSKRQEAV
;
A
#
# COMPACT_ATOMS: atom_id res chain seq x y z
N MET A 1 4.93 -13.66 5.68
CA MET A 1 6.27 -13.02 5.54
C MET A 1 6.44 -12.21 4.25
N GLY A 2 6.30 -12.82 3.06
CA GLY A 2 6.64 -12.17 1.77
C GLY A 2 5.82 -10.92 1.42
N GLN A 3 4.51 -10.93 1.72
CA GLN A 3 3.60 -9.78 1.57
C GLN A 3 4.10 -8.53 2.28
N VAL A 4 4.38 -8.67 3.58
CA VAL A 4 4.86 -7.59 4.47
C VAL A 4 6.17 -7.02 3.95
N MET A 5 7.13 -7.90 3.65
CA MET A 5 8.43 -7.49 3.14
C MET A 5 8.30 -6.70 1.84
N PHE A 6 7.45 -7.16 0.90
CA PHE A 6 7.25 -6.50 -0.39
C PHE A 6 6.59 -5.11 -0.25
N ILE A 7 5.58 -4.99 0.61
CA ILE A 7 4.90 -3.70 0.84
C ILE A 7 5.85 -2.73 1.52
N VAL A 8 6.49 -3.13 2.63
CA VAL A 8 7.46 -2.26 3.31
C VAL A 8 8.58 -1.85 2.36
N TRP A 9 9.08 -2.78 1.54
CA TRP A 9 10.06 -2.48 0.52
C TRP A 9 9.57 -1.39 -0.45
N ARG A 10 8.37 -1.55 -1.01
CA ARG A 10 7.78 -0.59 -1.95
C ARG A 10 7.55 0.77 -1.33
N GLU A 11 6.88 0.84 -0.17
CA GLU A 11 6.61 2.11 0.51
C GLU A 11 7.90 2.83 0.91
N SER A 12 8.91 2.06 1.36
CA SER A 12 10.22 2.62 1.70
C SER A 12 10.95 3.15 0.47
N VAL A 13 10.85 2.49 -0.70
CA VAL A 13 11.42 3.02 -1.95
C VAL A 13 10.76 4.34 -2.35
N GLU A 14 9.43 4.47 -2.17
CA GLU A 14 8.70 5.70 -2.47
C GLU A 14 9.05 6.84 -1.52
N ALA A 15 9.11 6.56 -0.22
CA ALA A 15 9.59 7.51 0.78
C ALA A 15 11.04 7.97 0.50
N LEU A 16 11.94 7.04 0.18
CA LEU A 16 13.33 7.34 -0.18
C LEU A 16 13.44 8.15 -1.46
N LEU A 17 12.57 7.90 -2.44
CA LEU A 17 12.47 8.68 -3.67
C LEU A 17 12.07 10.13 -3.41
N VAL A 18 11.02 10.34 -2.61
CA VAL A 18 10.57 11.67 -2.22
C VAL A 18 11.71 12.41 -1.53
N VAL A 19 12.30 11.81 -0.49
CA VAL A 19 13.42 12.42 0.25
C VAL A 19 14.63 12.66 -0.67
N GLY A 20 14.92 11.73 -1.58
CA GLY A 20 16.03 11.82 -2.53
C GLY A 20 15.89 12.97 -3.53
N ILE A 21 14.68 13.18 -4.08
CA ILE A 21 14.39 14.30 -4.99
C ILE A 21 14.57 15.64 -4.25
N LEU A 22 13.99 15.74 -3.05
CA LEU A 22 14.05 16.94 -2.21
C LEU A 22 15.50 17.25 -1.76
N TYR A 23 16.24 16.23 -1.36
CA TYR A 23 17.65 16.36 -0.99
C TYR A 23 18.51 16.77 -2.19
N ALA A 24 18.31 16.15 -3.36
CA ALA A 24 19.04 16.50 -4.58
C ALA A 24 18.77 17.96 -4.99
N TRP A 25 17.53 18.42 -4.88
CA TRP A 25 17.16 19.81 -5.17
C TRP A 25 17.85 20.79 -4.22
N LEU A 26 17.80 20.54 -2.90
CA LEU A 26 18.44 21.40 -1.90
C LEU A 26 19.98 21.42 -2.02
N LYS A 27 20.58 20.27 -2.37
CA LYS A 27 22.03 20.15 -2.55
C LYS A 27 22.54 20.85 -3.81
N ASN A 28 21.80 20.72 -4.90
CA ASN A 28 22.15 21.30 -6.21
C ASN A 28 21.73 22.77 -6.34
N GLY A 29 20.87 23.29 -5.45
CA GLY A 29 20.51 24.70 -5.38
C GLY A 29 21.61 25.58 -4.75
N ASP A 30 21.30 26.87 -4.64
CA ASP A 30 22.19 27.90 -4.10
C ASP A 30 22.57 27.68 -2.63
N VAL A 31 23.54 28.45 -2.12
CA VAL A 31 23.97 28.43 -0.71
C VAL A 31 22.79 28.61 0.27
N GLY A 32 21.76 29.37 -0.15
CA GLY A 32 20.50 29.47 0.57
C GLY A 32 19.75 28.14 0.66
N ALA A 33 19.54 27.45 -0.47
CA ALA A 33 18.85 26.16 -0.55
C ALA A 33 19.48 25.09 0.35
N ARG A 34 20.81 25.08 0.45
CA ARG A 34 21.54 24.13 1.32
C ARG A 34 21.26 24.30 2.81
N ARG A 35 20.80 25.47 3.27
CA ARG A 35 20.39 25.70 4.66
C ARG A 35 19.11 24.95 5.04
N GLY A 36 18.32 24.48 4.06
CA GLY A 36 17.13 23.67 4.28
C GLY A 36 17.39 22.19 4.56
N ILE A 37 18.61 21.68 4.35
CA ILE A 37 18.96 20.27 4.57
C ILE A 37 18.71 19.79 6.02
N PRO A 38 19.09 20.52 7.10
CA PRO A 38 18.75 20.09 8.46
C PRO A 38 17.23 20.04 8.71
N TYR A 39 16.45 20.94 8.11
CA TYR A 39 14.99 20.93 8.20
C TYR A 39 14.36 19.75 7.47
N LEU A 40 14.94 19.34 6.33
CA LEU A 40 14.55 18.11 5.64
C LEU A 40 14.74 16.89 6.55
N TRP A 41 15.92 16.73 7.17
CA TRP A 41 16.17 15.61 8.08
C TRP A 41 15.31 15.66 9.34
N GLY A 42 15.08 16.86 9.89
CA GLY A 42 14.13 17.06 10.98
C GLY A 42 12.72 16.60 10.59
N GLY A 43 12.27 16.94 9.39
CA GLY A 43 10.97 16.51 8.85
C GLY A 43 10.90 14.99 8.68
N VAL A 44 11.96 14.35 8.18
CA VAL A 44 12.02 12.88 8.07
C VAL A 44 11.85 12.23 9.43
N VAL A 45 12.64 12.65 10.44
CA VAL A 45 12.56 12.09 11.79
C VAL A 45 11.18 12.30 12.39
N ALA A 46 10.64 13.52 12.30
CA ALA A 46 9.30 13.83 12.80
C ALA A 46 8.21 12.99 12.10
N GLY A 47 8.31 12.80 10.78
CA GLY A 47 7.39 11.98 10.01
C GLY A 47 7.45 10.51 10.40
N VAL A 48 8.65 9.94 10.60
CA VAL A 48 8.82 8.56 11.08
C VAL A 48 8.24 8.39 12.47
N VAL A 49 8.48 9.35 13.38
CA VAL A 49 7.90 9.33 14.73
C VAL A 49 6.37 9.37 14.67
N LEU A 50 5.78 10.22 13.83
CA LEU A 50 4.33 10.29 13.65
C LEU A 50 3.74 9.00 13.08
N ALA A 51 4.39 8.41 12.07
CA ALA A 51 3.96 7.13 11.51
C ALA A 51 4.05 6.00 12.54
N GLY A 52 5.15 5.95 13.31
CA GLY A 52 5.33 5.00 14.41
C GLY A 52 4.30 5.19 15.52
N ALA A 53 3.98 6.44 15.89
CA ALA A 53 2.95 6.76 16.86
C ALA A 53 1.56 6.33 16.38
N LEU A 54 1.25 6.50 15.09
CA LEU A 54 0.00 6.01 14.49
C LEU A 54 -0.07 4.48 14.50
N GLY A 55 1.02 3.79 14.14
CA GLY A 55 1.09 2.33 14.23
C GLY A 55 0.91 1.82 15.66
N ALA A 56 1.57 2.44 16.64
CA ALA A 56 1.41 2.13 18.06
C ALA A 56 -0.02 2.41 18.55
N ALA A 57 -0.64 3.51 18.09
CA ALA A 57 -2.02 3.84 18.42
C ALA A 57 -3.00 2.82 17.85
N LEU A 58 -2.78 2.31 16.63
CA LEU A 58 -3.61 1.25 16.04
C LEU A 58 -3.51 -0.06 16.83
N LEU A 59 -2.31 -0.46 17.22
CA LEU A 59 -2.09 -1.65 18.05
C LEU A 59 -2.74 -1.49 19.43
N GLY A 60 -2.48 -0.37 20.11
CA GLY A 60 -3.06 -0.08 21.41
C GLY A 60 -4.58 0.01 21.37
N PHE A 61 -5.15 0.63 20.33
CA PHE A 61 -6.60 0.67 20.16
C PHE A 61 -7.19 -0.72 19.94
N SER A 62 -6.52 -1.59 19.16
CA SER A 62 -6.99 -2.96 18.99
C SER A 62 -6.95 -3.78 20.27
N GLU A 63 -5.98 -3.56 21.15
CA GLU A 63 -5.86 -4.28 22.43
C GLU A 63 -6.91 -3.83 23.44
N LEU A 64 -7.41 -2.60 23.33
CA LEU A 64 -8.50 -2.09 24.16
C LEU A 64 -9.86 -2.67 23.77
N LEU A 65 -10.02 -3.12 22.52
CA LEU A 65 -11.23 -3.79 22.06
C LEU A 65 -11.23 -5.25 22.53
N SER A 66 -12.39 -5.75 22.94
CA SER A 66 -12.56 -7.14 23.35
C SER A 66 -13.73 -7.80 22.62
N GLY A 67 -13.63 -9.14 22.44
CA GLY A 67 -14.65 -9.95 21.79
C GLY A 67 -14.93 -9.51 20.35
N ASP A 68 -16.21 -9.46 19.98
CA ASP A 68 -16.66 -9.18 18.62
C ASP A 68 -16.17 -7.82 18.09
N ALA A 69 -16.08 -6.80 18.95
CA ALA A 69 -15.63 -5.47 18.53
C ALA A 69 -14.20 -5.49 17.99
N GLN A 70 -13.33 -6.31 18.57
CA GLN A 70 -11.96 -6.52 18.09
C GLN A 70 -11.99 -7.19 16.72
N THR A 71 -12.80 -8.24 16.55
CA THR A 71 -12.96 -8.97 15.28
C THR A 71 -13.47 -8.05 14.16
N TYR A 72 -14.49 -7.24 14.41
CA TYR A 72 -15.01 -6.28 13.42
C TYR A 72 -13.97 -5.21 13.06
N PHE A 73 -13.22 -4.70 14.03
CA PHE A 73 -12.13 -3.75 13.77
C PHE A 73 -11.03 -4.37 12.90
N GLN A 74 -10.66 -5.62 13.18
CA GLN A 74 -9.69 -6.39 12.39
C GLN A 74 -10.17 -6.67 10.96
N ILE A 75 -11.46 -6.98 10.76
CA ILE A 75 -12.01 -7.17 9.42
C ILE A 75 -12.04 -5.84 8.67
N ALA A 76 -12.47 -4.77 9.33
CA ALA A 76 -12.53 -3.44 8.74
C ALA A 76 -11.16 -2.97 8.26
N ILE A 77 -10.10 -3.15 9.06
CA ILE A 77 -8.77 -2.68 8.66
C ILE A 77 -8.20 -3.47 7.48
N VAL A 78 -8.50 -4.77 7.36
CA VAL A 78 -8.07 -5.61 6.24
C VAL A 78 -8.74 -5.14 4.94
N LEU A 79 -10.05 -4.85 5.00
CA LEU A 79 -10.80 -4.34 3.86
C LEU A 79 -10.35 -2.92 3.48
N ILE A 80 -10.13 -2.05 4.48
CA ILE A 80 -9.58 -0.70 4.27
C ILE A 80 -8.19 -0.79 3.63
N ALA A 81 -7.31 -1.66 4.12
CA ALA A 81 -5.99 -1.89 3.55
C ALA A 81 -6.09 -2.31 2.07
N ALA A 82 -6.97 -3.25 1.73
CA ALA A 82 -7.15 -3.67 0.35
C ALA A 82 -7.61 -2.52 -0.57
N VAL A 83 -8.57 -1.70 -0.11
CA VAL A 83 -9.05 -0.52 -0.85
C VAL A 83 -7.97 0.54 -1.00
N LEU A 84 -7.22 0.83 0.07
CA LEU A 84 -6.13 1.81 0.07
C LEU A 84 -5.02 1.40 -0.90
N ILE A 85 -4.62 0.13 -0.97
CA ILE A 85 -3.63 -0.36 -1.95
C ILE A 85 -4.12 -0.09 -3.37
N VAL A 86 -5.38 -0.44 -3.67
CA VAL A 86 -5.95 -0.22 -5.01
C VAL A 86 -5.97 1.28 -5.34
N GLN A 87 -6.46 2.10 -4.41
CA GLN A 87 -6.50 3.55 -4.57
C GLN A 87 -5.11 4.15 -4.83
N MET A 88 -4.10 3.72 -4.08
CA MET A 88 -2.70 4.16 -4.20
C MET A 88 -2.13 3.83 -5.58
N VAL A 89 -2.34 2.60 -6.07
CA VAL A 89 -1.92 2.18 -7.41
C VAL A 89 -2.57 3.07 -8.50
N PHE A 90 -3.87 3.33 -8.41
CA PHE A 90 -4.55 4.21 -9.35
C PHE A 90 -4.07 5.66 -9.26
N TRP A 91 -3.84 6.16 -8.05
CA TRP A 91 -3.37 7.51 -7.81
C TRP A 91 -1.99 7.74 -8.43
N MET A 92 -1.06 6.81 -8.19
CA MET A 92 0.29 6.85 -8.71
C MET A 92 0.32 6.73 -10.24
N ARG A 93 -0.51 5.88 -10.83
CA ARG A 93 -0.62 5.76 -12.29
C ARG A 93 -1.12 7.05 -12.95
N LYS A 94 -1.96 7.82 -12.26
CA LYS A 94 -2.49 9.11 -12.72
C LYS A 94 -1.53 10.28 -12.49
N HIS A 95 -0.84 10.33 -11.35
CA HIS A 95 -0.02 11.48 -10.93
C HIS A 95 1.50 11.25 -11.01
N GLY A 96 1.97 10.03 -11.27
CA GLY A 96 3.40 9.68 -11.28
C GLY A 96 4.24 10.45 -12.31
N ARG A 97 3.62 11.03 -13.35
CA ARG A 97 4.31 11.90 -14.32
C ARG A 97 4.44 13.35 -13.86
N THR A 98 3.57 13.82 -12.97
CA THR A 98 3.56 15.21 -12.49
C THR A 98 4.18 15.35 -11.11
N LEU A 99 4.28 14.26 -10.34
CA LEU A 99 4.80 14.26 -8.96
C LEU A 99 6.15 14.97 -8.82
N LYS A 100 7.12 14.66 -9.69
CA LYS A 100 8.42 15.36 -9.70
C LYS A 100 8.27 16.87 -9.89
N LYS A 101 7.46 17.30 -10.87
CA LYS A 101 7.27 18.73 -11.18
C LYS A 101 6.48 19.46 -10.11
N GLU A 102 5.47 18.82 -9.53
CA GLU A 102 4.67 19.39 -8.44
C GLU A 102 5.53 19.59 -7.20
N MET A 103 6.30 18.57 -6.80
CA MET A 103 7.21 18.65 -5.66
C MET A 103 8.32 19.68 -5.87
N GLU A 104 8.91 19.74 -7.07
CA GLU A 104 9.88 20.79 -7.42
C GLU A 104 9.23 22.20 -7.34
N SER A 105 7.98 22.36 -7.78
CA SER A 105 7.27 23.66 -7.70
C SER A 105 6.91 24.07 -6.27
N SER A 106 6.44 23.14 -5.43
CA SER A 106 6.09 23.40 -4.03
C SER A 106 7.34 23.73 -3.20
N MET A 107 8.45 23.09 -3.54
CA MET A 107 9.75 23.36 -2.93
C MET A 107 10.30 24.73 -3.37
N GLN A 108 10.14 25.07 -4.64
CA GLN A 108 10.53 26.38 -5.15
C GLN A 108 9.70 27.52 -4.51
N SER A 109 8.39 27.34 -4.30
CA SER A 109 7.57 28.33 -3.59
C SER A 109 7.96 28.48 -2.10
N SER A 110 8.36 27.37 -1.46
CA SER A 110 8.84 27.39 -0.07
C SER A 110 10.21 28.06 0.06
N TYR A 111 11.04 27.95 -0.98
CA TYR A 111 12.32 28.65 -1.09
C TYR A 111 12.14 30.15 -1.33
N GLU A 112 11.27 30.53 -2.26
CA GLU A 112 10.97 31.94 -2.60
C GLU A 112 10.36 32.71 -1.42
N SER A 113 9.65 32.03 -0.52
CA SER A 113 9.10 32.61 0.72
C SER A 113 10.08 32.64 1.90
N GLY A 114 11.30 32.10 1.75
CA GLY A 114 12.33 32.07 2.80
C GLY A 114 11.97 31.24 4.04
N ASN A 115 10.90 30.44 3.98
CA ASN A 115 10.36 29.73 5.14
C ASN A 115 10.79 28.26 5.16
N TRP A 116 11.96 27.97 5.76
CA TRP A 116 12.51 26.61 5.90
C TRP A 116 11.60 25.67 6.70
N TRP A 117 10.69 26.21 7.52
CA TRP A 117 9.64 25.41 8.16
C TRP A 117 8.67 24.79 7.15
N GLY A 118 8.48 25.40 5.99
CA GLY A 118 7.70 24.80 4.89
C GLY A 118 8.33 23.50 4.39
N VAL A 119 9.66 23.45 4.28
CA VAL A 119 10.40 22.22 3.90
C VAL A 119 10.26 21.15 4.98
N PHE A 120 10.39 21.53 6.26
CA PHE A 120 10.19 20.61 7.39
C PHE A 120 8.79 19.98 7.36
N VAL A 121 7.74 20.81 7.30
CA VAL A 121 6.35 20.33 7.33
C VAL A 121 6.03 19.50 6.10
N LEU A 122 6.50 19.91 4.91
CA LEU A 122 6.27 19.18 3.67
C LEU A 122 6.89 17.78 3.73
N VAL A 123 8.15 17.66 4.18
CA VAL A 123 8.82 16.37 4.31
C VAL A 123 8.17 15.54 5.41
N MET A 124 7.85 16.15 6.55
CA MET A 124 7.17 15.48 7.65
C MET A 124 5.84 14.88 7.20
N LEU A 125 4.99 15.64 6.51
CA LEU A 125 3.70 15.16 6.02
C LEU A 125 3.85 14.08 4.95
N ALA A 126 4.85 14.20 4.06
CA ALA A 126 5.12 13.18 3.05
C ALA A 126 5.53 11.85 3.70
N ILE A 127 6.49 11.87 4.63
CA ILE A 127 6.93 10.66 5.33
C ILE A 127 5.84 10.12 6.26
N ALA A 128 5.11 10.99 6.97
CA ALA A 128 4.02 10.55 7.84
C ALA A 128 2.91 9.86 7.03
N ARG A 129 2.61 10.34 5.83
CA ARG A 129 1.64 9.69 4.92
C ARG A 129 2.10 8.28 4.53
N GLU A 130 3.27 8.16 3.90
CA GLU A 130 3.81 6.85 3.45
C GLU A 130 3.96 5.87 4.62
N GLY A 131 4.42 6.38 5.77
CA GLY A 131 4.53 5.58 6.99
C GLY A 131 3.17 5.20 7.59
N SER A 132 2.15 6.05 7.50
CA SER A 132 0.80 5.72 7.97
C SER A 132 0.12 4.67 7.11
N GLU A 133 0.30 4.72 5.79
CA GLU A 133 -0.17 3.69 4.87
C GLU A 133 0.53 2.36 5.17
N THR A 134 1.85 2.38 5.36
CA THR A 134 2.63 1.20 5.79
C THR A 134 2.09 0.62 7.11
N ALA A 135 1.82 1.45 8.12
CA ALA A 135 1.30 1.00 9.41
C ALA A 135 -0.06 0.29 9.28
N VAL A 136 -0.99 0.86 8.49
CA VAL A 136 -2.30 0.26 8.23
C VAL A 136 -2.17 -1.06 7.47
N PHE A 137 -1.31 -1.13 6.45
CA PHE A 137 -1.08 -2.36 5.68
C PHE A 137 -0.45 -3.46 6.52
N LEU A 138 0.58 -3.13 7.31
CA LEU A 138 1.22 -4.08 8.21
C LEU A 138 0.23 -4.67 9.20
N TYR A 139 -0.63 -3.84 9.77
CA TYR A 139 -1.66 -4.30 10.69
C TYR A 139 -2.69 -5.19 9.98
N GLY A 140 -3.21 -4.77 8.82
CA GLY A 140 -4.15 -5.60 8.04
C GLY A 140 -3.57 -6.96 7.64
N ILE A 141 -2.32 -7.01 7.19
CA ILE A 141 -1.68 -8.27 6.78
C ILE A 141 -1.35 -9.15 7.99
N GLY A 142 -0.88 -8.56 9.09
CA GLY A 142 -0.58 -9.28 10.32
C GLY A 142 -1.79 -10.05 10.84
N LEU A 143 -2.99 -9.52 10.64
CA LEU A 143 -4.25 -10.17 11.00
C LEU A 143 -4.71 -11.19 9.95
N GLY A 144 -4.39 -10.98 8.68
CA GLY A 144 -4.70 -11.91 7.59
C GLY A 144 -3.94 -13.24 7.69
N GLN A 145 -2.78 -13.25 8.35
CA GLN A 145 -1.97 -14.46 8.58
C GLN A 145 -2.08 -14.89 10.06
N GLN A 146 -2.88 -15.90 10.35
CA GLN A 146 -3.19 -16.37 11.71
C GLN A 146 -1.95 -16.85 12.52
N ASP A 147 -0.80 -17.11 11.89
CA ASP A 147 0.39 -17.68 12.53
C ASP A 147 1.64 -16.76 12.57
N ALA A 148 1.54 -15.50 12.15
CA ALA A 148 2.71 -14.62 12.09
C ALA A 148 3.01 -13.99 13.46
N SER A 149 4.06 -14.46 14.15
CA SER A 149 4.55 -13.82 15.39
C SER A 149 4.96 -12.35 15.13
N THR A 150 4.74 -11.47 16.11
CA THR A 150 5.13 -10.04 16.02
C THR A 150 6.61 -9.87 15.65
N ALA A 151 7.49 -10.73 16.19
CA ALA A 151 8.92 -10.74 15.86
C ALA A 151 9.19 -11.01 14.37
N SER A 152 8.42 -11.92 13.78
CA SER A 152 8.55 -12.26 12.36
C SER A 152 8.08 -11.12 11.44
N LEU A 153 7.05 -10.36 11.84
CA LEU A 153 6.57 -9.17 11.12
C LEU A 153 7.61 -8.04 11.16
N VAL A 154 8.22 -7.81 12.33
CA VAL A 154 9.30 -6.82 12.49
C VAL A 154 10.52 -7.20 11.65
N LEU A 155 10.91 -8.48 11.65
CA LEU A 155 12.01 -8.98 10.82
C LEU A 155 11.72 -8.79 9.32
N ALA A 156 10.52 -9.15 8.86
CA ALA A 156 10.12 -8.96 7.47
C ALA A 156 10.13 -7.48 7.06
N GLY A 157 9.69 -6.59 7.96
CA GLY A 157 9.76 -5.14 7.75
C GLY A 157 11.20 -4.63 7.67
N ALA A 158 12.08 -5.07 8.58
CA ALA A 158 13.49 -4.68 8.58
C ALA A 158 14.22 -5.14 7.30
N ILE A 159 13.96 -6.36 6.85
CA ILE A 159 14.50 -6.89 5.58
C ILE A 159 13.95 -6.08 4.41
N GLY A 160 12.65 -5.80 4.39
CA GLY A 160 12.01 -4.97 3.34
C GLY A 160 12.62 -3.58 3.24
N PHE A 161 12.85 -2.92 4.39
CA PHE A 161 13.50 -1.62 4.46
C PHE A 161 14.96 -1.67 3.98
N GLY A 162 15.72 -2.70 4.36
CA GLY A 162 17.09 -2.91 3.88
C GLY A 162 17.15 -3.12 2.36
N LEU A 163 16.23 -3.91 1.81
CA LEU A 163 16.08 -4.09 0.37
C LEU A 163 15.71 -2.78 -0.33
N ALA A 164 14.95 -1.91 0.31
CA ALA A 164 14.52 -0.64 -0.27
C ALA A 164 15.70 0.30 -0.42
N PHE A 165 16.56 0.37 0.60
CA PHE A 165 17.80 1.14 0.55
C PHE A 165 18.74 0.62 -0.55
N LEU A 166 18.91 -0.71 -0.64
CA LEU A 166 19.71 -1.33 -1.69
C LEU A 166 19.17 -1.02 -3.09
N THR A 167 17.85 -1.14 -3.27
CA THR A 167 17.17 -0.87 -4.54
C THR A 167 17.30 0.60 -4.91
N PHE A 168 17.07 1.51 -3.97
CA PHE A 168 17.23 2.94 -4.17
C PHE A 168 18.67 3.30 -4.59
N TYR A 169 19.67 2.72 -3.92
CA TYR A 169 21.08 2.91 -4.26
C TYR A 169 21.40 2.41 -5.68
N LEU A 170 20.98 1.18 -6.03
CA LEU A 170 21.16 0.59 -7.36
C LEU A 170 20.50 1.43 -8.47
N LEU A 171 19.28 1.91 -8.22
CA LEU A 171 18.56 2.77 -9.15
C LEU A 171 19.23 4.14 -9.31
N GLN A 172 19.89 4.65 -8.27
CA GLN A 172 20.66 5.90 -8.32
C GLN A 172 21.96 5.76 -9.13
N LEU A 173 22.63 4.60 -9.07
CA LEU A 173 23.81 4.30 -9.91
C LEU A 173 23.44 3.98 -11.36
N GLY A 174 22.25 3.40 -11.56
CA GLY A 174 21.85 2.72 -12.79
C GLY A 174 20.96 3.51 -13.75
N GLY A 175 21.04 4.84 -13.80
CA GLY A 175 20.15 5.70 -14.60
C GLY A 175 20.10 5.39 -16.12
N LYS A 176 21.05 4.62 -16.65
CA LYS A 176 21.07 4.15 -18.06
C LYS A 176 20.48 2.74 -18.29
N ILE A 177 20.36 1.91 -17.26
CA ILE A 177 20.00 0.48 -17.42
C ILE A 177 18.59 0.19 -16.91
N PHE A 178 18.16 0.83 -15.82
CA PHE A 178 16.85 0.57 -15.20
C PHE A 178 15.98 1.83 -15.19
N SER A 179 14.79 1.75 -15.79
CA SER A 179 13.85 2.88 -15.78
C SER A 179 12.92 2.77 -14.58
N TRP A 180 12.81 3.86 -13.81
CA TRP A 180 11.83 4.01 -12.72
C TRP A 180 10.42 3.59 -13.15
N ARG A 181 10.07 3.89 -14.41
CA ARG A 181 8.78 3.51 -14.99
C ARG A 181 8.54 2.00 -15.03
N ARG A 182 9.53 1.19 -15.43
CA ARG A 182 9.38 -0.27 -15.48
C ARG A 182 9.31 -0.86 -14.08
N PHE A 183 10.12 -0.32 -13.16
CA PHE A 183 10.08 -0.71 -11.75
C PHE A 183 8.66 -0.55 -11.18
N PHE A 184 8.09 0.66 -11.28
CA PHE A 184 6.75 0.93 -10.77
C PHE A 184 5.67 0.10 -11.46
N GLN A 185 5.75 -0.12 -12.77
CA GLN A 185 4.77 -0.96 -13.47
C GLN A 185 4.77 -2.40 -12.96
N VAL A 186 5.94 -2.98 -12.68
CA VAL A 186 6.04 -4.34 -12.15
C VAL A 186 5.51 -4.39 -10.72
N THR A 187 5.91 -3.44 -9.87
CA THR A 187 5.46 -3.41 -8.48
C THR A 187 3.96 -3.12 -8.34
N GLU A 188 3.40 -2.27 -9.20
CA GLU A 188 1.96 -1.99 -9.27
C GLU A 188 1.14 -3.25 -9.54
N VAL A 189 1.56 -4.11 -10.47
CA VAL A 189 0.87 -5.37 -10.78
C VAL A 189 0.89 -6.31 -9.58
N ILE A 190 2.04 -6.42 -8.90
CA ILE A 190 2.16 -7.24 -7.69
C ILE A 190 1.28 -6.68 -6.57
N LEU A 191 1.21 -5.36 -6.38
CA LEU A 191 0.32 -4.76 -5.37
C LEU A 191 -1.16 -5.01 -5.65
N LEU A 192 -1.59 -4.98 -6.90
CA LEU A 192 -2.97 -5.32 -7.27
C LEU A 192 -3.28 -6.79 -6.95
N LEU A 193 -2.33 -7.69 -7.22
CA LEU A 193 -2.44 -9.09 -6.84
C LEU A 193 -2.54 -9.27 -5.31
N LEU A 194 -1.75 -8.52 -4.55
CA LEU A 194 -1.81 -8.50 -3.08
C LEU A 194 -3.14 -7.97 -2.55
N ALA A 195 -3.63 -6.87 -3.12
CA ALA A 195 -4.90 -6.29 -2.75
C ALA A 195 -6.07 -7.25 -3.04
N ALA A 196 -6.01 -8.01 -4.14
CA ALA A 196 -7.00 -9.05 -4.42
C ALA A 196 -7.02 -10.11 -3.30
N GLY A 197 -5.85 -10.61 -2.90
CA GLY A 197 -5.73 -11.61 -1.83
C GLY A 197 -6.22 -11.09 -0.46
N LEU A 198 -5.88 -9.84 -0.12
CA LEU A 198 -6.36 -9.19 1.10
C LEU A 198 -7.88 -8.98 1.07
N LEU A 199 -8.43 -8.59 -0.07
CA LEU A 199 -9.86 -8.38 -0.23
C LEU A 199 -10.63 -9.69 -0.12
N VAL A 200 -10.16 -10.77 -0.75
CA VAL A 200 -10.73 -12.12 -0.58
C VAL A 200 -10.70 -12.52 0.89
N THR A 201 -9.55 -12.39 1.55
CA THR A 201 -9.41 -12.73 2.98
C THR A 201 -10.35 -11.91 3.87
N GLY A 202 -10.46 -10.61 3.61
CA GLY A 202 -11.34 -9.73 4.38
C GLY A 202 -12.82 -10.06 4.19
N VAL A 203 -13.23 -10.40 2.96
CA VAL A 203 -14.61 -10.79 2.66
C VAL A 203 -14.94 -12.17 3.22
N GLU A 204 -14.02 -13.13 3.15
CA GLU A 204 -14.15 -14.45 3.79
C GLU A 204 -14.41 -14.28 5.29
N LYS A 205 -13.54 -13.56 6.01
CA LYS A 205 -13.71 -13.30 7.44
C LYS A 205 -15.00 -12.56 7.78
N LEU A 206 -15.38 -11.58 6.95
CA LEU A 206 -16.65 -10.87 7.13
C LEU A 206 -17.84 -11.82 6.99
N PHE A 207 -17.79 -12.70 6.01
CA PHE A 207 -18.85 -13.68 5.77
C PHE A 207 -18.94 -14.71 6.89
N ASP A 208 -17.79 -15.20 7.39
CA ASP A 208 -17.73 -16.14 8.52
C ASP A 208 -18.41 -15.56 9.77
N VAL A 209 -18.07 -14.31 10.15
CA VAL A 209 -18.70 -13.62 11.28
C VAL A 209 -20.19 -13.37 11.06
N LEU A 210 -20.59 -13.02 9.84
CA LEU A 210 -21.99 -12.82 9.49
C LEU A 210 -22.81 -14.12 9.61
N LEU A 211 -22.23 -15.26 9.21
CA LEU A 211 -22.86 -16.57 9.36
C LEU A 211 -22.98 -16.98 10.83
N GLU A 212 -21.94 -16.77 11.64
CA GLU A 212 -21.97 -17.07 13.08
C GLU A 212 -23.00 -16.22 13.83
N SER A 213 -23.14 -14.94 13.45
CA SER A 213 -24.10 -14.02 14.08
C SER A 213 -25.57 -14.27 13.70
N SER A 214 -25.83 -15.00 12.61
CA SER A 214 -27.14 -15.09 11.99
C SER A 214 -27.55 -16.54 11.69
N ASP A 215 -28.26 -17.17 12.63
CA ASP A 215 -28.77 -18.55 12.53
C ASP A 215 -29.64 -18.79 11.28
N MET A 216 -30.38 -17.75 10.84
CA MET A 216 -31.18 -17.78 9.61
C MET A 216 -30.30 -17.85 8.34
N LEU A 217 -29.14 -17.18 8.33
CA LEU A 217 -28.21 -17.22 7.20
C LEU A 217 -27.43 -18.53 7.18
N ALA A 218 -27.01 -19.03 8.35
CA ALA A 218 -26.30 -20.29 8.48
C ALA A 218 -27.12 -21.49 7.98
N SER A 219 -28.44 -21.49 8.22
CA SER A 219 -29.36 -22.57 7.80
C SER A 219 -29.83 -22.47 6.34
N ALA A 220 -29.47 -21.40 5.62
CA ALA A 220 -29.96 -21.19 4.27
C ALA A 220 -29.14 -21.98 3.23
N ASN A 221 -29.81 -22.72 2.35
CA ASN A 221 -29.13 -23.61 1.39
C ASN A 221 -28.13 -22.91 0.44
N TRP A 222 -28.32 -21.61 0.19
CA TRP A 222 -27.43 -20.81 -0.66
C TRP A 222 -26.10 -20.47 0.04
N THR A 223 -26.03 -20.43 1.38
CA THR A 223 -24.77 -20.17 2.10
C THR A 223 -23.84 -21.37 2.05
N MET A 224 -24.36 -22.59 2.17
CA MET A 224 -23.59 -23.83 1.91
C MET A 224 -23.03 -23.90 0.48
N THR A 225 -23.74 -23.33 -0.50
CA THR A 225 -23.26 -23.26 -1.89
C THR A 225 -22.15 -22.21 -2.05
N LEU A 226 -22.20 -21.11 -1.29
CA LEU A 226 -21.20 -20.04 -1.30
C LEU A 226 -19.91 -20.42 -0.57
N THR A 227 -20.01 -21.17 0.53
CA THR A 227 -18.87 -21.63 1.34
C THR A 227 -18.33 -22.98 0.90
N GLY A 228 -19.09 -23.72 0.09
CA GLY A 228 -18.68 -25.01 -0.47
C GLY A 228 -17.44 -24.90 -1.35
N GLN A 229 -16.55 -25.89 -1.23
CA GLN A 229 -15.36 -26.02 -2.07
C GLN A 229 -15.77 -26.24 -3.54
N LEU A 230 -15.23 -25.42 -4.44
CA LEU A 230 -15.53 -25.49 -5.88
C LEU A 230 -14.65 -26.50 -6.64
N TRP A 231 -13.34 -26.50 -6.36
CA TRP A 231 -12.39 -27.40 -7.00
C TRP A 231 -11.19 -27.68 -6.09
N ASP A 232 -10.36 -28.65 -6.47
CA ASP A 232 -9.08 -28.95 -5.81
C ASP A 232 -7.93 -28.87 -6.83
N THR A 233 -7.04 -27.90 -6.62
CA THR A 233 -5.82 -27.70 -7.43
C THR A 233 -4.54 -27.98 -6.64
N SER A 234 -4.65 -28.56 -5.43
CA SER A 234 -3.51 -28.93 -4.59
C SER A 234 -2.54 -29.88 -5.27
N ALA A 235 -3.02 -30.70 -6.21
CA ALA A 235 -2.18 -31.58 -7.03
C ALA A 235 -1.18 -30.82 -7.93
N LEU A 236 -1.48 -29.58 -8.31
CA LEU A 236 -0.60 -28.72 -9.13
C LEU A 236 0.21 -27.75 -8.28
N LEU A 237 -0.45 -27.07 -7.34
CA LEU A 237 0.18 -26.12 -6.45
C LEU A 237 -0.55 -26.12 -5.10
N ASP A 238 0.00 -26.85 -4.14
CA ASP A 238 -0.53 -26.89 -2.78
C ASP A 238 -0.11 -25.63 -2.02
N ASP A 239 -1.09 -24.85 -1.57
CA ASP A 239 -0.90 -23.61 -0.84
C ASP A 239 -0.37 -23.80 0.60
N SER A 240 -0.31 -25.05 1.08
CA SER A 240 0.38 -25.41 2.33
C SER A 240 1.91 -25.55 2.17
N THR A 241 2.41 -25.68 0.93
CA THR A 241 3.86 -25.79 0.67
C THR A 241 4.55 -24.43 0.76
N THR A 242 5.88 -24.40 0.92
CA THR A 242 6.63 -23.13 1.03
C THR A 242 6.52 -22.27 -0.24
N LEU A 243 6.48 -22.89 -1.43
CA LEU A 243 6.31 -22.18 -2.69
C LEU A 243 4.83 -21.82 -2.94
N GLY A 244 3.90 -22.74 -2.68
CA GLY A 244 2.49 -22.48 -2.86
C GLY A 244 1.95 -21.43 -1.90
N SER A 245 2.43 -21.39 -0.65
CA SER A 245 2.12 -20.34 0.31
C SER A 245 2.65 -18.97 -0.12
N LEU A 246 3.81 -18.89 -0.79
CA LEU A 246 4.30 -17.64 -1.35
C LEU A 246 3.42 -17.17 -2.51
N VAL A 247 3.02 -18.07 -3.41
CA VAL A 247 2.12 -17.74 -4.52
C VAL A 247 0.75 -17.35 -4.00
N SER A 248 0.15 -18.12 -3.09
CA SER A 248 -1.14 -17.80 -2.47
C SER A 248 -1.12 -16.45 -1.79
N THR A 249 -0.04 -16.17 -1.05
CA THR A 249 0.18 -14.88 -0.39
C THR A 249 0.37 -13.74 -1.41
N LEU A 250 1.08 -13.97 -2.52
CA LEU A 250 1.34 -12.91 -3.50
C LEU A 250 0.16 -12.64 -4.45
N THR A 251 -0.63 -13.66 -4.79
CA THR A 251 -1.65 -13.57 -5.84
C THR A 251 -3.08 -13.69 -5.34
N GLY A 252 -3.28 -14.03 -4.06
CA GLY A 252 -4.58 -14.42 -3.52
C GLY A 252 -5.05 -15.79 -3.99
N TYR A 253 -4.13 -16.62 -4.52
CA TYR A 253 -4.46 -17.97 -4.97
C TYR A 253 -4.85 -18.87 -3.78
N ARG A 254 -5.84 -19.73 -3.98
CA ARG A 254 -6.25 -20.76 -3.01
C ARG A 254 -6.27 -22.09 -3.75
N ALA A 255 -5.66 -23.13 -3.18
CA ALA A 255 -5.67 -24.46 -3.79
C ALA A 255 -7.08 -25.07 -3.80
N ARG A 256 -7.88 -24.70 -2.78
CA ARG A 256 -9.27 -25.13 -2.58
C ARG A 256 -10.19 -23.92 -2.32
N PRO A 257 -10.53 -23.13 -3.35
CA PRO A 257 -11.34 -21.93 -3.15
C PRO A 257 -12.81 -22.26 -2.93
N ALA A 258 -13.47 -21.45 -2.12
CA ALA A 258 -14.92 -21.40 -2.01
C ALA A 258 -15.51 -20.55 -3.15
N LEU A 259 -16.80 -20.75 -3.45
CA LEU A 259 -17.50 -20.00 -4.50
C LEU A 259 -17.54 -18.50 -4.23
N LEU A 260 -17.67 -18.10 -2.96
CA LEU A 260 -17.53 -16.71 -2.53
C LEU A 260 -16.19 -16.12 -2.97
N SER A 261 -15.08 -16.79 -2.66
CA SER A 261 -13.72 -16.34 -2.94
C SER A 261 -13.50 -16.10 -4.43
N VAL A 262 -14.03 -17.00 -5.27
CA VAL A 262 -13.94 -16.90 -6.74
C VAL A 262 -14.75 -15.72 -7.29
N ILE A 263 -15.98 -15.53 -6.81
CA ILE A 263 -16.81 -14.39 -7.21
C ILE A 263 -16.12 -13.08 -6.84
N VAL A 264 -15.63 -12.98 -5.60
CA VAL A 264 -14.96 -11.79 -5.08
C VAL A 264 -13.70 -11.48 -5.91
N TYR A 265 -12.89 -12.49 -6.21
CA TYR A 265 -11.67 -12.35 -7.01
C TYR A 265 -11.98 -11.92 -8.45
N ALA A 266 -13.00 -12.51 -9.08
CA ALA A 266 -13.43 -12.14 -10.42
C ALA A 266 -13.96 -10.70 -10.47
N LEU A 267 -14.80 -10.32 -9.51
CA LEU A 267 -15.39 -8.99 -9.42
C LEU A 267 -14.31 -7.93 -9.18
N TYR A 268 -13.33 -8.23 -8.32
CA TYR A 268 -12.13 -7.40 -8.13
C TYR A 268 -11.42 -7.10 -9.45
N TRP A 269 -11.08 -8.13 -10.23
CA TRP A 269 -10.37 -7.95 -11.49
C TRP A 269 -11.21 -7.25 -12.56
N VAL A 270 -12.52 -7.48 -12.60
CA VAL A 270 -13.43 -6.73 -13.49
C VAL A 270 -13.40 -5.24 -13.14
N VAL A 271 -13.51 -4.89 -11.85
CA VAL A 271 -13.45 -3.49 -11.39
C VAL A 271 -12.10 -2.88 -11.71
N VAL A 272 -11.00 -3.54 -11.36
CA VAL A 272 -9.64 -3.05 -11.61
C VAL A 272 -9.40 -2.88 -13.11
N CYS A 273 -9.65 -3.89 -13.94
CA CYS A 273 -9.49 -3.79 -15.38
C CYS A 273 -10.35 -2.66 -15.97
N SER A 274 -11.63 -2.56 -15.59
CA SER A 274 -12.51 -1.50 -16.09
C SER A 274 -11.99 -0.10 -15.73
N ALA A 275 -11.47 0.08 -14.52
CA ALA A 275 -10.86 1.32 -14.08
C ALA A 275 -9.52 1.61 -14.78
N LEU A 276 -8.72 0.58 -15.08
CA LEU A 276 -7.47 0.73 -15.86
C LEU A 276 -7.71 1.04 -17.34
N TYR A 277 -8.82 0.55 -17.92
CA TYR A 277 -9.19 0.77 -19.32
C TYR A 277 -9.94 2.09 -19.57
N ARG A 278 -10.48 2.75 -18.54
CA ARG A 278 -11.05 4.09 -18.67
C ARG A 278 -9.94 5.09 -19.05
N LYS A 279 -9.89 5.45 -20.35
CA LYS A 279 -9.01 6.52 -20.84
C LYS A 279 -9.26 7.79 -20.02
N PRO A 280 -8.21 8.48 -19.52
CA PRO A 280 -8.39 9.77 -18.89
C PRO A 280 -9.09 10.69 -19.88
N GLN A 281 -10.26 11.21 -19.52
CA GLN A 281 -10.98 12.16 -20.36
C GLN A 281 -10.04 13.33 -20.64
N PRO A 282 -9.91 13.75 -21.92
CA PRO A 282 -9.14 14.96 -22.23
C PRO A 282 -9.79 16.09 -21.43
N GLN A 283 -9.01 16.71 -20.54
CA GLN A 283 -9.43 17.96 -19.93
C GLN A 283 -9.72 18.91 -21.08
N LEU A 284 -10.99 19.23 -21.30
CA LEU A 284 -11.41 20.26 -22.23
C LEU A 284 -10.74 21.54 -21.74
N LYS A 285 -9.64 21.93 -22.40
CA LYS A 285 -9.08 23.26 -22.27
C LYS A 285 -10.24 24.22 -22.52
N SER A 286 -10.67 24.96 -21.50
CA SER A 286 -11.60 26.06 -21.69
C SER A 286 -10.91 27.11 -22.56
N LYS A 287 -11.04 26.93 -23.86
CA LYS A 287 -10.69 27.95 -24.85
C LYS A 287 -11.78 29.02 -24.73
N ARG A 288 -11.59 29.95 -23.81
CA ARG A 288 -12.28 31.24 -23.82
C ARG A 288 -11.37 32.33 -23.27
N GLN A 289 -10.28 32.57 -24.00
CA GLN A 289 -9.81 33.93 -24.22
C GLN A 289 -10.58 34.48 -25.44
N GLU A 290 -10.88 35.77 -25.39
CA GLU A 290 -11.28 36.63 -26.52
C GLU A 290 -12.71 36.48 -27.06
N ALA A 291 -13.65 37.18 -26.42
CA ALA A 291 -14.61 38.01 -27.13
C ALA A 291 -15.17 39.08 -26.17
N VAL A 292 -14.89 40.34 -26.53
CA VAL A 292 -15.33 41.63 -25.95
C VAL A 292 -14.46 42.19 -24.84
#